data_AF-A0A2V6EBR3-F1
#
_entry.id   AF-A0A2V6EBR3-F1
#
_cell.length_a   1.000
_cell.length_b   1.000
_cell.length_c   1.000
_cell.angle_alpha   90.00
_cell.angle_beta   90.00
_cell.angle_gamma   90.00
#
_symmetry.space_group_name_H-M   'P 1'
#
loop_
_entity.id
_entity.type
_entity.pdbx_description
1 polymer ?
#
loop_
_entity_poly.entity_id
_entity_poly.type
_entity_poly.pdbx_seq_one_letter_code
_entity_poly.pdbx_strand_id
1 'polypeptide(L)'
;MKIAPSLRLDSAGRLILLRQLDPLRTWESLDDRRFCRCCHKFISGRQIEVTSASGKRLRLVCPTTECSSTVREWVYPHEIAQPPDARGRRVLRVIDKSGESFVACEKPYSRRRTSGSTNGA
;
A
#
# COMPACT_ATOMS: atom_id res chain seq x y z
N MET A 1 1.85 18.41 19.62
CA MET A 1 2.43 17.04 19.62
C MET A 1 3.86 17.16 19.10
N LYS A 2 4.88 16.75 19.87
CA LYS A 2 6.30 16.83 19.44
C LYS A 2 6.57 15.66 18.48
N ILE A 3 6.64 15.96 17.19
CA ILE A 3 7.16 15.04 16.18
C ILE A 3 8.63 14.80 16.54
N ALA A 4 8.97 13.56 16.89
CA ALA A 4 10.35 13.20 17.15
C ALA A 4 11.18 13.46 15.89
N PRO A 5 12.42 13.98 16.01
CA PRO A 5 13.25 14.23 14.85
C PRO A 5 13.43 12.93 14.06
N SER A 6 13.09 12.97 12.78
CA SER A 6 13.41 11.90 11.85
C SER A 6 14.92 11.72 11.86
N LEU A 7 15.37 10.50 12.17
CA LEU A 7 16.79 10.20 12.23
C LEU A 7 17.38 10.41 10.83
N ARG A 8 18.35 11.34 10.70
CA ARG A 8 19.03 11.60 9.42
C ARG A 8 19.99 10.45 9.14
N LEU A 9 19.47 9.41 8.50
CA LEU A 9 20.20 8.23 8.07
C LEU A 9 20.67 8.41 6.64
N ASP A 10 21.85 7.90 6.34
CA ASP A 10 22.24 7.67 4.96
C ASP A 10 21.36 6.58 4.32
N SER A 11 21.45 6.44 3.00
CA SER A 11 20.57 5.51 2.28
C SER A 11 20.81 4.05 2.68
N ALA A 12 22.07 3.68 2.95
CA ALA A 12 22.44 2.33 3.34
C ALA A 12 21.94 1.97 4.74
N GLY A 13 22.20 2.82 5.74
CA GLY A 13 21.72 2.65 7.11
C GLY A 13 20.20 2.62 7.19
N ARG A 14 19.53 3.45 6.38
CA ARG A 14 18.06 3.42 6.27
C ARG A 14 17.53 2.08 5.75
N LEU A 15 18.15 1.52 4.71
CA LEU A 15 17.76 0.21 4.19
C LEU A 15 17.97 -0.91 5.20
N ILE A 16 19.08 -0.86 5.95
CA ILE A 16 19.35 -1.79 7.06
C ILE A 16 18.24 -1.73 8.11
N LEU A 17 17.83 -0.53 8.52
CA LEU A 17 16.76 -0.38 9.50
C LEU A 17 15.40 -0.85 8.99
N LEU A 18 15.06 -0.60 7.72
CA LEU A 18 13.82 -1.12 7.14
C LEU A 18 13.79 -2.65 7.22
N ARG A 19 14.88 -3.32 6.83
CA ARG A 19 15.02 -4.79 6.91
C ARG A 19 14.94 -5.32 8.35
N GLN A 20 15.52 -4.60 9.31
CA GLN A 20 15.52 -5.01 10.72
C GLN A 20 14.17 -4.81 11.42
N LEU A 21 13.42 -3.77 11.04
CA LEU A 21 12.20 -3.35 11.74
C LEU A 21 10.92 -3.86 11.06
N ASP A 22 10.99 -4.28 9.80
CA ASP A 22 9.92 -4.99 9.09
C ASP A 22 10.36 -6.42 8.75
N PRO A 23 10.28 -7.38 9.70
CA PRO A 23 10.68 -8.76 9.46
C PRO A 23 9.67 -9.55 8.62
N LEU A 24 8.50 -8.98 8.32
CA LEU A 24 7.43 -9.69 7.62
C LEU A 24 7.66 -9.73 6.11
N ARG A 25 8.42 -8.76 5.59
CA ARG A 25 8.59 -8.49 4.17
C ARG A 25 10.01 -8.01 3.90
N THR A 26 10.53 -8.33 2.72
CA THR A 26 11.91 -7.99 2.36
C THR A 26 11.96 -6.65 1.66
N TRP A 27 12.80 -5.75 2.16
CA TRP A 27 13.14 -4.49 1.52
C TRP A 27 14.43 -4.66 0.72
N GLU A 28 14.36 -4.76 -0.60
CA GLU A 28 15.54 -4.88 -1.48
C GLU A 28 16.16 -3.52 -1.75
N SER A 29 15.33 -2.49 -1.89
CA SER A 29 15.75 -1.12 -2.14
C SER A 29 14.90 -0.12 -1.35
N LEU A 30 15.34 1.15 -1.32
CA LEU A 30 14.52 2.23 -0.78
C LEU A 30 13.36 2.62 -1.72
N ASP A 31 13.43 2.22 -2.98
CA ASP A 31 12.40 2.46 -4.00
C ASP A 31 11.27 1.44 -3.96
N ASP A 32 11.47 0.33 -3.23
CA ASP A 32 10.43 -0.63 -2.96
C ASP A 32 9.21 0.07 -2.36
N ARG A 33 8.03 -0.34 -2.82
CA ARG A 33 6.76 0.21 -2.36
C ARG A 33 6.00 -0.80 -1.51
N ARG A 34 5.23 -0.28 -0.56
CA ARG A 34 4.19 -1.00 0.17
C ARG A 34 2.89 -0.24 0.07
N PHE A 35 1.79 -0.97 0.09
CA PHE A 35 0.47 -0.41 0.24
C PHE A 35 0.07 -0.41 1.70
N CYS A 36 -0.19 0.76 2.27
CA CYS A 36 -0.67 0.86 3.64
C CYS A 36 -2.19 0.63 3.67
N ARG A 37 -2.63 -0.45 4.32
CA ARG A 37 -4.06 -0.79 4.45
C ARG A 37 -4.89 0.19 5.30
N CYS A 38 -4.26 1.03 6.12
CA CYS A 38 -5.01 2.02 6.92
C CYS A 38 -5.35 3.28 6.12
N CYS A 39 -4.37 3.88 5.43
CA CYS A 39 -4.57 5.13 4.68
C CYS A 39 -4.76 4.94 3.17
N HIS A 40 -4.68 3.70 2.68
CA HIS A 40 -4.85 3.31 1.28
C HIS A 40 -3.89 4.01 0.30
N LYS A 41 -2.64 4.27 0.75
CA LYS A 41 -1.61 4.92 -0.05
C LYS A 41 -0.38 4.04 -0.24
N PHE A 42 0.32 4.25 -1.35
CA PHE A 42 1.67 3.71 -1.52
C PHE A 42 2.67 4.52 -0.74
N ILE A 43 3.51 3.78 -0.02
CA ILE A 43 4.63 4.33 0.73
C ILE A 43 5.89 3.63 0.25
N SER A 44 6.96 4.40 0.08
CA SER A 44 8.26 3.86 -0.29
C SER A 44 9.19 3.80 0.91
N GLY A 45 10.23 2.98 0.78
CA GLY A 45 11.33 2.91 1.75
C GLY A 45 11.97 4.28 2.00
N ARG A 46 11.98 5.20 1.02
CA ARG A 46 12.44 6.60 1.17
C ARG A 46 11.54 7.49 2.02
N GLN A 47 10.24 7.22 2.03
CA GLN A 47 9.25 8.07 2.73
C GLN A 47 9.01 7.62 4.18
N ILE A 48 9.09 6.32 4.47
CA ILE A 48 8.79 5.75 5.79
C ILE A 48 9.57 6.42 6.93
N GLU A 49 8.89 6.99 7.91
CA GLU A 49 9.60 7.67 8.98
C GLU A 49 10.18 6.65 9.97
N VAL A 50 11.42 6.88 10.40
CA VAL A 50 12.06 6.11 11.47
C VAL A 50 12.07 6.98 12.70
N THR A 51 11.34 6.54 13.74
CA THR A 51 11.24 7.29 14.99
C THR A 51 11.82 6.50 16.16
N SER A 52 12.47 7.21 17.07
CA SER A 52 12.85 6.72 18.39
C SER A 52 12.04 7.48 19.42
N ALA A 53 11.21 6.80 20.20
CA ALA A 53 10.53 7.44 21.32
C ALA A 53 11.43 7.32 22.55
N SER A 54 12.11 8.40 22.94
CA SER A 54 12.85 8.60 24.20
C SER A 54 13.20 7.31 24.97
N GLY A 55 14.22 6.57 24.49
CA GLY A 55 14.72 5.34 25.14
C GLY A 55 14.04 4.02 24.71
N LYS A 56 13.05 4.07 23.82
CA LYS A 56 12.41 2.88 23.24
C LYS A 56 13.08 2.45 21.93
N ARG A 57 12.84 1.19 21.56
CA ARG A 57 13.26 0.60 20.29
C ARG A 57 12.76 1.43 19.11
N LEU A 58 13.61 1.53 18.08
CA LEU A 58 13.25 2.17 16.82
C LEU A 58 11.99 1.53 16.23
N ARG A 59 11.18 2.36 15.57
CA ARG A 59 9.98 1.92 14.87
C ARG A 59 9.83 2.61 13.51
N LEU A 60 9.25 1.88 12.58
CA LEU A 60 8.82 2.42 11.30
C LEU A 60 7.42 3.04 11.43
N VAL A 61 7.22 4.19 10.82
CA VAL A 61 5.98 4.97 10.87
C VAL A 61 5.56 5.33 9.45
N CYS A 62 4.25 5.26 9.18
CA CYS A 62 3.72 5.63 7.87
C CYS A 62 3.89 7.14 7.66
N PRO A 63 4.36 7.60 6.50
CA PRO A 63 4.57 9.02 6.20
C PRO A 63 3.27 9.83 6.07
N THR A 64 2.10 9.17 6.13
CA THR A 64 0.82 9.87 6.05
C THR A 64 0.45 10.42 7.41
N THR A 65 0.19 11.72 7.47
CA THR A 65 -0.29 12.42 8.68
C THR A 65 -1.49 11.69 9.29
N GLU A 66 -1.45 11.51 10.62
CA GLU A 66 -2.47 10.81 11.42
C GLU A 66 -2.70 9.32 11.09
N CYS A 67 -1.87 8.71 10.25
CA CYS A 67 -1.95 7.26 10.00
C CYS A 67 -1.28 6.48 11.13
N SER A 68 -2.06 5.64 11.81
CA SER A 68 -1.60 4.78 12.92
C SER A 68 -1.14 3.38 12.48
N SER A 69 -1.01 3.13 11.18
CA SER A 69 -0.59 1.83 10.64
C SER A 69 0.77 1.39 11.19
N THR A 70 0.91 0.09 11.40
CA THR A 70 2.18 -0.58 11.71
C THR A 70 2.67 -1.37 10.48
N VAL A 71 3.86 -1.97 10.61
CA VAL A 71 4.45 -2.83 9.56
C VAL A 71 3.53 -4.00 9.16
N ARG A 72 2.62 -4.44 10.03
CA ARG A 72 1.66 -5.51 9.73
C ARG A 72 0.65 -5.11 8.65
N GLU A 73 0.26 -3.83 8.62
CA GLU A 73 -0.73 -3.30 7.69
C GLU A 73 -0.14 -2.90 6.31
N TRP A 74 1.17 -3.05 6.12
CA TRP A 74 1.88 -2.60 4.91
C TRP A 74 2.15 -3.74 3.93
N VAL A 75 1.25 -4.01 3.01
CA VAL A 75 1.35 -5.16 2.10
C VAL A 75 2.11 -4.86 0.82
N TYR A 76 2.57 -5.90 0.12
CA TYR A 76 3.08 -5.72 -1.23
C TYR A 76 1.97 -5.22 -2.16
N PRO A 77 2.32 -4.39 -3.17
CA PRO A 77 1.36 -3.90 -4.16
C PRO A 77 0.62 -5.01 -4.94
N HIS A 78 1.15 -6.23 -5.02
CA HIS A 78 0.44 -7.35 -5.68
C HIS A 78 -0.54 -8.06 -4.74
N GLU A 79 -0.37 -7.97 -3.41
CA GLU A 79 -1.27 -8.62 -2.44
C GLU A 79 -2.63 -7.90 -2.33
N ILE A 80 -2.69 -6.63 -2.74
CA ILE A 80 -3.97 -5.90 -2.95
C ILE A 80 -4.59 -6.23 -4.30
N ALA A 81 -3.78 -6.56 -5.30
CA ALA A 81 -4.21 -7.14 -6.55
C ALA A 81 -4.41 -8.64 -6.33
N GLN A 82 -5.24 -9.01 -5.35
CA GLN A 82 -5.77 -10.37 -5.36
C GLN A 82 -6.40 -10.55 -6.74
N PRO A 83 -6.02 -11.59 -7.50
CA PRO A 83 -6.82 -12.00 -8.65
C PRO A 83 -8.25 -12.15 -8.14
N PRO A 84 -9.26 -11.87 -8.99
CA PRO A 84 -10.64 -11.97 -8.56
C PRO A 84 -10.78 -13.30 -7.84
N ASP A 85 -11.15 -13.24 -6.57
CA ASP A 85 -11.71 -14.39 -5.90
C ASP A 85 -12.86 -14.91 -6.77
N ALA A 86 -13.39 -16.09 -6.46
CA ALA A 86 -14.57 -16.61 -7.16
C ALA A 86 -15.79 -15.64 -7.16
N ARG A 87 -15.70 -14.45 -6.53
CA ARG A 87 -16.68 -13.36 -6.50
C ARG A 87 -16.44 -12.25 -7.54
N GLY A 88 -15.37 -12.30 -8.34
CA GLY A 88 -15.28 -11.55 -9.60
C GLY A 88 -15.17 -10.02 -9.47
N ARG A 89 -14.70 -9.48 -8.33
CA ARG A 89 -14.51 -8.02 -8.18
C ARG A 89 -13.28 -7.57 -8.95
N ARG A 90 -13.45 -6.66 -9.92
CA ARG A 90 -12.32 -6.00 -10.61
C ARG A 90 -11.74 -4.91 -9.70
N VAL A 91 -10.42 -4.88 -9.57
CA VAL A 91 -9.69 -3.78 -8.95
C VAL A 91 -8.94 -3.04 -10.06
N LEU A 92 -9.23 -1.76 -10.23
CA LEU A 92 -8.55 -0.89 -11.19
C LEU A 92 -7.38 -0.21 -10.50
N ARG A 93 -6.18 -0.33 -11.10
CA ARG A 93 -5.03 0.48 -10.73
C ARG A 93 -5.13 1.84 -11.43
N VAL A 94 -5.25 2.90 -10.65
CA VAL A 94 -5.34 4.29 -11.13
C VAL A 94 -4.02 4.99 -10.82
N ILE A 95 -3.37 5.53 -11.84
CA ILE A 95 -2.18 6.37 -11.69
C ILE A 95 -2.56 7.76 -12.17
N ASP A 96 -2.53 8.73 -11.27
CA ASP A 96 -2.86 10.12 -11.56
C ASP A 96 -1.83 11.09 -10.96
N LYS A 97 -2.07 12.40 -11.10
CA LYS A 97 -1.20 13.47 -10.58
C LYS A 97 -1.09 13.51 -9.04
N SER A 98 -2.03 12.89 -8.33
CA SER A 98 -2.02 12.74 -6.87
C SER A 98 -1.27 11.48 -6.40
N GLY A 99 -0.93 10.58 -7.33
CA GLY A 99 -0.15 9.38 -7.08
C GLY A 99 -0.83 8.13 -7.65
N GLU A 100 -0.52 7.00 -7.03
CA GLU A 100 -1.09 5.70 -7.41
C GLU A 100 -2.18 5.31 -6.40
N SER A 101 -3.34 4.88 -6.90
CA SER A 101 -4.47 4.41 -6.10
C SER A 101 -5.12 3.18 -6.73
N PHE A 102 -5.91 2.43 -5.95
CA PHE A 102 -6.61 1.23 -6.43
C PHE A 102 -8.10 1.38 -6.14
N VAL A 103 -8.94 1.23 -7.16
CA VAL A 103 -10.41 1.36 -7.07
C VAL A 103 -11.04 -0.01 -7.24
N ALA A 104 -11.73 -0.49 -6.21
CA ALA A 104 -12.55 -1.69 -6.32
C ALA A 104 -13.86 -1.34 -7.04
N CYS A 105 -14.15 -1.98 -8.18
CA CYS A 105 -15.45 -1.87 -8.83
C CYS A 105 -16.47 -2.71 -8.03
N GLU A 106 -17.34 -2.07 -7.26
CA GLU A 106 -18.38 -2.74 -6.47
C GLU A 106 -19.48 -3.39 -7.32
N LYS A 107 -19.59 -3.03 -8.60
CA LYS A 107 -20.62 -3.59 -9.49
C LYS A 107 -20.08 -4.86 -10.16
N PRO A 108 -20.63 -6.06 -9.84
CA PRO A 108 -20.41 -7.22 -10.70
C PRO A 108 -20.89 -6.87 -12.10
N TYR A 109 -20.20 -7.39 -13.11
CA TYR A 109 -20.60 -7.24 -14.51
C TYR A 109 -22.07 -7.59 -14.65
N SER A 110 -22.94 -6.60 -14.86
CA SER A 110 -24.23 -6.86 -15.47
C SER A 110 -23.91 -7.39 -16.87
N ARG A 111 -23.97 -8.72 -17.03
CA ARG A 111 -24.03 -9.32 -18.36
C ARG A 111 -25.14 -8.56 -19.08
N ARG A 112 -24.79 -7.75 -20.08
CA ARG A 112 -25.77 -7.38 -21.10
C ARG A 112 -26.30 -8.71 -21.61
N ARG A 113 -27.53 -9.05 -21.23
CA ARG A 113 -28.31 -10.00 -22.00
C ARG A 113 -28.39 -9.35 -23.37
N THR A 114 -27.61 -9.86 -24.32
CA THR A 114 -27.98 -9.73 -25.72
C THR A 114 -29.29 -10.48 -25.85
N SER A 115 -30.40 -9.76 -25.68
CA SER A 115 -31.69 -10.21 -26.14
C SER A 115 -31.56 -10.34 -27.65
N GLY A 116 -31.21 -11.54 -28.10
CA GLY A 116 -31.34 -11.94 -29.49
C GLY A 116 -32.80 -11.75 -29.86
N SER A 117 -33.09 -10.68 -30.58
CA SER A 117 -34.38 -10.45 -31.21
C SER A 117 -34.43 -11.42 -32.39
N THR A 118 -35.04 -12.59 -32.17
CA THR A 118 -35.52 -13.41 -33.29
C THR A 118 -36.87 -12.84 -33.71
N ASN A 119 -36.83 -11.98 -34.73
CA ASN A 119 -37.99 -11.63 -35.55
C ASN A 119 -37.94 -12.44 -36.85
N GLY A 120 -39.09 -12.98 -37.26
CA GLY A 120 -39.36 -13.53 -38.59
C GLY A 120 -39.08 -15.05 -38.70
N ALA A 121 -39.97 -15.89 -39.22
CA ALA A 121 -41.19 -15.68 -40.01
C ALA A 121 -42.21 -16.80 -39.73
#